data_AF-A0A1A8SAA9-F1
#
_entry.id   AF-A0A1A8SAA9-F1
#
_cell.length_a   1.000
_cell.length_b   1.000
_cell.length_c   1.000
_cell.angle_alpha   90.00
_cell.angle_beta   90.00
_cell.angle_gamma   90.00
#
_symmetry.space_group_name_H-M   'P 1'
#
loop_
_entity.id
_entity.type
_entity.pdbx_description
1 polymer ?
#
loop_
_entity_poly.entity_id
_entity_poly.type
_entity_poly.pdbx_seq_one_letter_code
_entity_poly.pdbx_strand_id
1 'polypeptide(L)'
;DSVVTMAARLAEAGHYGAERIAMVSSRLQEDWKSLTTALEERSNTLAMATGFHQGAEQFLLRVEGWVKMCSEGPLPSATAELEAAVKKHQELNEEISANYTQVSESGKALLDVLQRSSASECDESAAKPDFTAATHSIMGVLHQVMQGHHEVEGAWQHRKLRLHQRLQLCVFQQDVRQVLDWVEQHGEVFLNKHTGVGKSLHRARALQKRHDDFQQVAQNTYTNAEKLLEAADQLAQSGECEEEEIYQAARDLELRMQAFIQRVEQRKLLLDLAVSFYTHTKELSVWMEGLQKQLSPDLLVCPNTVEALQALISQQQQQQANTQEAAMSVIREGEDLILQLRPQGSSVAHVESVLQQLEESHAQLEELFHQRKIRLDIYLQFRILQQCTLEVTGEMDAWKQDLQKQSQDFSNEKLTSPRLAETNQDQLAQDKLALGQSRLVESSPEALTLAQQRIHRHMERRLAMNNMIYEVIQQGHDLQQYITEVQASGIELSEAEGSLSSQVEELQRLLQDKQK
;
A
#
# COMPACT_ATOMS: atom_id res chain seq x y z
N ASP A 1 -82.88 32.84 64.92
CA ASP A 1 -82.60 33.99 65.79
C ASP A 1 -83.76 34.38 66.73
N SER A 2 -84.95 34.71 66.24
CA SER A 2 -86.05 35.21 67.10
C SER A 2 -86.43 34.31 68.29
N VAL A 3 -86.37 32.99 68.14
CA VAL A 3 -86.73 32.02 69.19
C VAL A 3 -85.67 31.93 70.30
N VAL A 4 -84.38 31.93 69.95
CA VAL A 4 -83.25 31.88 70.89
C VAL A 4 -83.14 33.20 71.67
N THR A 5 -83.35 34.34 71.00
CA THR A 5 -83.37 35.65 71.64
C THR A 5 -84.56 35.80 72.60
N MET A 6 -85.72 35.21 72.27
CA MET A 6 -86.88 35.15 73.15
C MET A 6 -86.64 34.22 74.35
N ALA A 7 -85.99 33.07 74.14
CA ALA A 7 -85.61 32.14 75.20
C ALA A 7 -84.62 32.77 76.20
N ALA A 8 -83.63 33.52 75.71
CA ALA A 8 -82.70 34.29 76.54
C ALA A 8 -83.42 35.36 77.38
N ARG A 9 -84.33 36.14 76.76
CA ARG A 9 -85.13 37.15 77.47
C ARG A 9 -86.06 36.57 78.53
N LEU A 10 -86.68 35.41 78.26
CA LEU A 10 -87.54 34.71 79.22
C LEU A 10 -86.73 34.13 80.39
N ALA A 11 -85.49 33.68 80.14
CA ALA A 11 -84.58 33.25 81.18
C ALA A 11 -84.09 34.43 82.05
N GLU A 12 -83.73 35.56 81.43
CA GLU A 12 -83.32 36.81 82.12
C GLU A 12 -84.47 37.45 82.94
N ALA A 13 -85.72 37.30 82.50
CA ALA A 13 -86.91 37.81 83.19
C ALA A 13 -87.39 36.95 84.38
N GLY A 14 -86.65 35.88 84.74
CA GLY A 14 -86.96 35.06 85.92
C GLY A 14 -88.17 34.12 85.76
N HIS A 15 -88.47 33.68 84.53
CA HIS A 15 -89.59 32.78 84.26
C HIS A 15 -89.45 31.42 85.00
N TYR A 16 -90.54 30.85 85.50
CA TYR A 16 -90.55 29.62 86.32
C TYR A 16 -89.91 28.38 85.64
N GLY A 17 -89.79 28.39 84.32
CA GLY A 17 -89.16 27.36 83.50
C GLY A 17 -87.81 27.75 82.89
N ALA A 18 -87.15 28.82 83.38
CA ALA A 18 -85.96 29.41 82.77
C ALA A 18 -84.81 28.40 82.53
N GLU A 19 -84.51 27.51 83.49
CA GLU A 19 -83.46 26.49 83.35
C GLU A 19 -83.74 25.51 82.20
N ARG A 20 -85.00 25.05 82.09
CA ARG A 20 -85.45 24.18 81.01
C ARG A 20 -85.48 24.91 79.66
N ILE A 21 -85.89 26.18 79.63
CA ILE A 21 -85.87 27.03 78.43
C ILE A 21 -84.42 27.25 77.95
N ALA A 22 -83.49 27.52 78.86
CA ALA A 22 -82.07 27.69 78.55
C ALA A 22 -81.44 26.40 78.03
N MET A 23 -81.72 25.25 78.67
CA MET A 23 -81.26 23.93 78.21
C MET A 23 -81.78 23.60 76.81
N VAL A 24 -83.07 23.79 76.55
CA VAL A 24 -83.67 23.55 75.23
C VAL A 24 -83.12 24.54 74.19
N SER A 25 -82.89 25.80 74.56
CA SER A 25 -82.29 26.81 73.68
C SER A 25 -80.84 26.48 73.33
N SER A 26 -80.02 26.03 74.30
CA SER A 26 -78.63 25.60 74.06
C SER A 26 -78.58 24.38 73.15
N ARG A 27 -79.43 23.38 73.40
CA ARG A 27 -79.56 22.21 72.55
C ARG A 27 -80.00 22.57 71.13
N LEU A 28 -80.97 23.48 71.00
CA LEU A 28 -81.40 23.98 69.68
C LEU A 28 -80.26 24.71 68.95
N GLN A 29 -79.42 25.47 69.65
CA GLN A 29 -78.25 26.13 69.05
C GLN A 29 -77.18 25.13 68.62
N GLU A 30 -76.91 24.09 69.43
CA GLU A 30 -76.00 23.01 69.08
C GLU A 30 -76.50 22.19 67.88
N ASP A 31 -77.79 21.81 67.89
CA ASP A 31 -78.46 21.09 66.80
C ASP A 31 -78.46 21.95 65.52
N TRP A 32 -78.73 23.26 65.63
CA TRP A 32 -78.68 24.18 64.49
C TRP A 32 -77.27 24.33 63.94
N LYS A 33 -76.26 24.47 64.80
CA LYS A 33 -74.86 24.55 64.39
C LYS A 33 -74.41 23.25 63.72
N SER A 34 -74.78 22.10 64.27
CA SER A 34 -74.52 20.78 63.68
C SER A 34 -75.17 20.65 62.30
N LEU A 35 -76.43 21.06 62.18
CA LEU A 35 -77.16 21.06 60.91
C LEU A 35 -76.50 21.99 59.87
N THR A 36 -76.08 23.20 60.26
CA THR A 36 -75.41 24.13 59.34
C THR A 36 -74.07 23.57 58.88
N THR A 37 -73.26 23.01 59.78
CA THR A 37 -71.98 22.37 59.43
C THR A 37 -72.20 21.19 58.48
N ALA A 38 -73.18 20.32 58.75
CA ALA A 38 -73.51 19.19 57.90
C ALA A 38 -74.02 19.62 56.50
N LEU A 39 -74.78 20.73 56.43
CA LEU A 39 -75.22 21.31 55.16
C LEU A 39 -74.05 21.91 54.37
N GLU A 40 -73.10 22.58 55.03
CA GLU A 40 -71.88 23.11 54.42
C GLU A 40 -70.97 22.00 53.90
N GLU A 41 -70.74 20.94 54.68
CA GLU A 41 -69.98 19.75 54.27
C GLU A 41 -70.62 19.04 53.08
N ARG A 42 -71.94 18.89 53.09
CA ARG A 42 -72.70 18.34 51.95
C ARG A 42 -72.58 19.22 50.72
N SER A 43 -72.70 20.55 50.88
CA SER A 43 -72.56 21.50 49.78
C SER A 43 -71.17 21.44 49.15
N ASN A 44 -70.11 21.39 49.98
CA ASN A 44 -68.73 21.26 49.52
C ASN A 44 -68.50 19.93 48.79
N THR A 45 -69.00 18.82 49.34
CA THR A 45 -68.89 17.49 48.71
C THR A 45 -69.62 17.44 47.36
N LEU A 46 -70.82 18.05 47.27
CA LEU A 46 -71.56 18.17 46.01
C LEU A 46 -70.84 19.06 44.99
N ALA A 47 -70.21 20.15 45.43
CA ALA A 47 -69.41 21.01 44.56
C ALA A 47 -68.18 20.26 44.02
N MET A 48 -67.47 19.51 44.88
CA MET A 48 -66.36 18.65 44.47
C MET A 48 -66.79 17.54 43.51
N ALA A 49 -67.93 16.89 43.76
CA ALA A 49 -68.50 15.88 42.87
C ALA A 49 -68.87 16.45 41.51
N THR A 50 -69.53 17.62 41.49
CA THR A 50 -69.88 18.32 40.26
C THR A 50 -68.63 18.71 39.47
N GLY A 51 -67.63 19.29 40.13
CA GLY A 51 -66.37 19.66 39.52
C GLY A 51 -65.60 18.46 38.95
N PHE A 52 -65.53 17.36 39.68
CA PHE A 52 -64.92 16.11 39.22
C PHE A 52 -65.63 15.56 37.97
N HIS A 53 -66.95 15.38 38.02
CA HIS A 53 -67.69 14.79 36.89
C HIS A 53 -67.64 15.70 35.64
N GLN A 54 -67.72 17.02 35.81
CA GLN A 54 -67.54 17.96 34.70
C GLN A 54 -66.12 17.90 34.12
N GLY A 55 -65.10 17.85 34.97
CA GLY A 55 -63.71 17.71 34.52
C GLY A 55 -63.46 16.40 33.77
N ALA A 56 -63.99 15.29 34.29
CA ALA A 56 -63.89 13.97 33.66
C ALA A 56 -64.62 13.93 32.31
N GLU A 57 -65.82 14.48 32.21
CA GLU A 57 -66.56 14.59 30.95
C GLU A 57 -65.80 15.43 29.92
N GLN A 58 -65.28 16.59 30.32
CA GLN A 58 -64.46 17.44 29.44
C GLN A 58 -63.19 16.75 28.96
N PHE A 59 -62.51 16.00 29.85
CA PHE A 59 -61.34 15.22 29.49
C PHE A 59 -61.69 14.15 28.45
N LEU A 60 -62.71 13.32 28.73
CA LEU A 60 -63.12 12.23 27.85
C LEU A 60 -63.61 12.73 26.48
N LEU A 61 -64.26 13.89 26.41
CA LEU A 61 -64.65 14.52 25.14
C LEU A 61 -63.45 14.93 24.27
N ARG A 62 -62.28 15.23 24.89
CA ARG A 62 -61.06 15.62 24.16
C ARG A 62 -60.19 14.44 23.75
N VAL A 63 -60.34 13.28 24.39
CA VAL A 63 -59.52 12.07 24.14
C VAL A 63 -59.47 11.73 22.65
N GLU A 64 -60.62 11.63 21.97
CA GLU A 64 -60.66 11.31 20.53
C GLU A 64 -59.90 12.35 19.69
N GLY A 65 -60.04 13.64 20.03
CA GLY A 65 -59.31 14.73 19.36
C GLY A 65 -57.80 14.65 19.57
N TRP A 66 -57.34 14.34 20.79
CA TRP A 66 -55.92 14.17 21.08
C TRP A 66 -55.33 12.92 20.41
N VAL A 67 -56.05 11.78 20.44
CA VAL A 67 -55.65 10.57 19.69
C VAL A 67 -55.48 10.91 18.22
N LYS A 68 -56.43 11.65 17.64
CA LYS A 68 -56.38 12.07 16.24
C LYS A 68 -55.15 12.96 15.94
N MET A 69 -54.89 13.97 16.78
CA MET A 69 -53.71 14.84 16.62
C MET A 69 -52.38 14.08 16.78
N CYS A 70 -52.32 13.07 17.65
CA CYS A 70 -51.14 12.23 17.81
C CYS A 70 -50.96 11.24 16.64
N SER A 71 -52.05 10.71 16.06
CA SER A 71 -51.99 9.64 15.06
C SER A 71 -51.98 10.12 13.59
N GLU A 72 -52.56 11.28 13.30
CA GLU A 72 -52.72 11.78 11.93
C GLU A 72 -51.66 12.80 11.53
N GLY A 73 -51.28 12.77 10.25
CA GLY A 73 -50.49 13.80 9.58
C GLY A 73 -49.17 13.30 8.99
N PRO A 74 -48.76 13.83 7.81
CA PRO A 74 -47.47 13.49 7.22
C PRO A 74 -46.34 13.89 8.16
N LEU A 75 -45.23 13.16 8.10
CA LEU A 75 -44.00 13.56 8.79
C LEU A 75 -43.32 14.65 7.94
N PRO A 76 -42.88 15.77 8.53
CA PRO A 76 -42.10 16.77 7.81
C PRO A 76 -40.80 16.16 7.25
N SER A 77 -40.28 16.75 6.16
CA SER A 77 -39.04 16.30 5.52
C SER A 77 -37.83 17.18 5.85
N ALA A 78 -38.05 18.42 6.33
CA ALA A 78 -36.99 19.32 6.74
C ALA A 78 -36.64 19.14 8.22
N THR A 79 -35.36 19.14 8.56
CA THR A 79 -34.85 19.00 9.94
C THR A 79 -35.45 20.05 10.88
N ALA A 80 -35.43 21.33 10.49
CA ALA A 80 -35.98 22.42 11.31
C ALA A 80 -37.49 22.26 11.57
N GLU A 81 -38.24 21.74 10.59
CA GLU A 81 -39.68 21.47 10.75
C GLU A 81 -39.94 20.26 11.64
N LEU A 82 -39.10 19.22 11.54
CA LEU A 82 -39.14 18.04 12.42
C LEU A 82 -38.84 18.42 13.87
N GLU A 83 -37.82 19.23 14.13
CA GLU A 83 -37.51 19.74 15.47
C GLU A 83 -38.68 20.54 16.05
N ALA A 84 -39.28 21.41 15.25
CA ALA A 84 -40.47 22.16 15.65
C ALA A 84 -41.66 21.23 15.92
N ALA A 85 -41.86 20.18 15.11
CA ALA A 85 -42.91 19.20 15.30
C ALA A 85 -42.69 18.34 16.56
N VAL A 86 -41.45 17.91 16.84
CA VAL A 86 -41.09 17.22 18.09
C VAL A 86 -41.38 18.09 19.31
N LYS A 87 -41.04 19.39 19.23
CA LYS A 87 -41.34 20.33 20.31
C LYS A 87 -42.85 20.49 20.54
N LYS A 88 -43.63 20.72 19.48
CA LYS A 88 -45.10 20.82 19.57
C LYS A 88 -45.73 19.53 20.12
N HIS A 89 -45.21 18.38 19.71
CA HIS A 89 -45.67 17.07 20.19
C HIS A 89 -45.38 16.87 21.69
N GLN A 90 -44.26 17.40 22.17
CA GLN A 90 -43.92 17.41 23.60
C GLN A 90 -44.82 18.36 24.40
N GLU A 91 -45.08 19.57 23.90
CA GLU A 91 -46.00 20.54 24.51
C GLU A 91 -47.43 19.97 24.64
N LEU A 92 -47.90 19.25 23.61
CA LEU A 92 -49.20 18.59 23.64
C LEU A 92 -49.29 17.52 24.76
N ASN A 93 -48.22 16.75 24.99
CA ASN A 93 -48.18 15.76 26.06
C ASN A 93 -48.27 16.40 27.45
N GLU A 94 -47.59 17.53 27.63
CA GLU A 94 -47.63 18.30 28.88
C GLU A 94 -49.05 18.81 29.15
N GLU A 95 -49.76 19.28 28.12
CA GLU A 95 -51.17 19.67 28.22
C GLU A 95 -52.06 18.47 28.60
N ILE A 96 -51.94 17.34 27.91
CA ILE A 96 -52.73 16.12 28.18
C ILE A 96 -52.49 15.63 29.60
N SER A 97 -51.22 15.56 30.02
CA SER A 97 -50.81 15.12 31.36
C SER A 97 -51.38 16.04 32.43
N ALA A 98 -51.32 17.37 32.23
CA ALA A 98 -51.88 18.33 33.17
C ALA A 98 -53.40 18.17 33.33
N ASN A 99 -54.14 18.01 32.24
CA ASN A 99 -55.59 17.78 32.28
C ASN A 99 -55.93 16.46 33.01
N TYR A 100 -55.17 15.40 32.75
CA TYR A 100 -55.34 14.11 33.44
C TYR A 100 -55.07 14.21 34.94
N THR A 101 -53.94 14.83 35.33
CA THR A 101 -53.57 15.03 36.74
C THR A 101 -54.64 15.83 37.47
N GLN A 102 -55.16 16.91 36.88
CA GLN A 102 -56.22 17.72 37.48
C GLN A 102 -57.49 16.90 37.77
N VAL A 103 -57.96 16.09 36.82
CA VAL A 103 -59.17 15.26 36.99
C VAL A 103 -58.91 14.14 38.00
N SER A 104 -57.74 13.51 37.96
CA SER A 104 -57.33 12.43 38.87
C SER A 104 -57.22 12.92 40.31
N GLU A 105 -56.58 14.07 40.54
CA GLU A 105 -56.47 14.69 41.87
C GLU A 105 -57.85 15.13 42.40
N SER A 106 -58.71 15.69 41.54
CA SER A 106 -60.08 16.04 41.91
C SER A 106 -60.90 14.80 42.32
N GLY A 107 -60.76 13.69 41.60
CA GLY A 107 -61.43 12.43 41.93
C GLY A 107 -60.91 11.81 43.22
N LYS A 108 -59.58 11.85 43.43
CA LYS A 108 -58.94 11.38 44.67
C LYS A 108 -59.38 12.21 45.88
N ALA A 109 -59.37 13.53 45.77
CA ALA A 109 -59.81 14.43 46.84
C ALA A 109 -61.28 14.18 47.21
N LEU A 110 -62.14 13.92 46.22
CA LEU A 110 -63.55 13.58 46.46
C LEU A 110 -63.71 12.22 47.17
N LEU A 111 -62.97 11.19 46.74
CA LEU A 111 -62.96 9.88 47.39
C LEU A 111 -62.47 9.98 48.83
N ASP A 112 -61.41 10.75 49.09
CA ASP A 112 -60.89 10.99 50.45
C ASP A 112 -61.95 11.62 51.36
N VAL A 113 -62.72 12.59 50.85
CA VAL A 113 -63.82 13.23 51.60
C VAL A 113 -64.92 12.20 51.91
N LEU A 114 -65.37 11.44 50.91
CA LEU A 114 -66.42 10.42 51.09
C LEU A 114 -65.99 9.31 52.06
N GLN A 115 -64.72 8.91 52.03
CA GLN A 115 -64.16 7.92 52.96
C GLN A 115 -64.07 8.45 54.39
N ARG A 116 -63.62 9.71 54.59
CA ARG A 116 -63.57 10.34 55.93
C ARG A 116 -64.96 10.54 56.54
N SER A 117 -65.96 10.90 55.72
CA SER A 117 -67.36 11.02 56.15
C SER A 117 -67.98 9.68 56.57
N SER A 118 -67.47 8.55 56.06
CA SER A 118 -67.90 7.20 56.47
C SER A 118 -67.20 6.67 57.74
N ALA A 119 -66.01 7.22 58.06
CA ALA A 119 -65.13 6.78 59.15
C ALA A 119 -65.26 7.61 60.44
N SER A 120 -66.11 8.65 60.48
CA SER A 120 -66.35 9.44 61.69
C SER A 120 -67.06 8.58 62.75
N GLU A 121 -66.29 8.05 63.70
CA GLU A 121 -66.77 7.35 64.88
C GLU A 121 -67.33 8.37 65.90
N CYS A 122 -68.55 8.86 65.67
CA CYS A 122 -69.29 9.53 66.74
C CYS A 122 -70.81 9.35 66.58
N ASP A 123 -71.37 8.68 67.59
CA ASP A 123 -72.78 8.54 68.00
C ASP A 123 -73.75 7.57 67.28
N GLU A 124 -74.29 6.65 68.08
CA GLU A 124 -75.11 5.47 67.74
C GLU A 124 -76.61 5.75 67.50
N SER A 125 -77.02 6.83 66.80
CA SER A 125 -78.48 7.05 66.60
C SER A 125 -78.95 7.59 65.26
N ALA A 126 -78.06 7.88 64.31
CA ALA A 126 -78.46 8.23 62.94
C ALA A 126 -78.02 7.12 61.97
N ALA A 127 -78.94 6.66 61.12
CA ALA A 127 -78.61 5.74 60.03
C ALA A 127 -77.47 6.34 59.20
N LYS A 128 -76.29 5.71 59.25
CA LYS A 128 -75.11 6.19 58.51
C LYS A 128 -75.43 6.23 57.02
N PRO A 129 -75.14 7.34 56.32
CA PRO A 129 -75.30 7.38 54.87
C PRO A 129 -74.32 6.40 54.21
N ASP A 130 -74.84 5.44 53.45
CA ASP A 130 -74.03 4.50 52.67
C ASP A 130 -73.59 5.15 51.35
N PHE A 131 -72.30 5.48 51.25
CA PHE A 131 -71.71 6.07 50.05
C PHE A 131 -71.07 5.05 49.12
N THR A 132 -71.17 3.75 49.39
CA THR A 132 -70.51 2.71 48.59
C THR A 132 -70.86 2.80 47.11
N ALA A 133 -72.12 3.00 46.75
CA ALA A 133 -72.55 3.16 45.36
C ALA A 133 -71.92 4.39 44.68
N ALA A 134 -71.84 5.52 45.39
CA ALA A 134 -71.20 6.74 44.88
C ALA A 134 -69.69 6.55 44.70
N THR A 135 -69.02 5.89 45.66
CA THR A 135 -67.60 5.54 45.58
C THR A 135 -67.32 4.65 44.35
N HIS A 136 -68.13 3.60 44.11
CA HIS A 136 -67.97 2.75 42.94
C HIS A 136 -68.21 3.53 41.62
N SER A 137 -69.17 4.44 41.60
CA SER A 137 -69.43 5.28 40.43
C SER A 137 -68.25 6.21 40.11
N ILE A 138 -67.69 6.89 41.13
CA ILE A 138 -66.52 7.77 40.99
C ILE A 138 -65.30 6.99 40.52
N MET A 139 -65.05 5.80 41.11
CA MET A 139 -63.97 4.90 40.67
C MET A 139 -64.16 4.45 39.21
N GLY A 140 -65.39 4.18 38.78
CA GLY A 140 -65.71 3.83 37.39
C GLY A 140 -65.36 4.95 36.41
N VAL A 141 -65.68 6.20 36.76
CA VAL A 141 -65.32 7.37 35.94
C VAL A 141 -63.80 7.61 35.93
N LEU A 142 -63.12 7.46 37.08
CA LEU A 142 -61.66 7.52 37.13
C LEU A 142 -61.01 6.47 36.23
N HIS A 143 -61.52 5.23 36.23
CA HIS A 143 -61.01 4.19 35.32
C HIS A 143 -61.23 4.55 33.84
N GLN A 144 -62.36 5.15 33.48
CA GLN A 144 -62.59 5.63 32.11
C GLN A 144 -61.59 6.73 31.73
N VAL A 145 -61.34 7.70 32.61
CA VAL A 145 -60.35 8.76 32.40
C VAL A 145 -58.94 8.17 32.27
N MET A 146 -58.57 7.21 33.12
CA MET A 146 -57.30 6.49 33.03
C MET A 146 -57.16 5.72 31.70
N GLN A 147 -58.21 5.06 31.25
CA GLN A 147 -58.21 4.35 29.97
C GLN A 147 -58.03 5.33 28.80
N GLY A 148 -58.78 6.43 28.77
CA GLY A 148 -58.64 7.45 27.74
C GLY A 148 -57.24 8.09 27.73
N HIS A 149 -56.65 8.32 28.91
CA HIS A 149 -55.26 8.77 29.01
C HIS A 149 -54.28 7.75 28.41
N HIS A 150 -54.44 6.45 28.71
CA HIS A 150 -53.59 5.40 28.15
C HIS A 150 -53.71 5.29 26.62
N GLU A 151 -54.91 5.45 26.08
CA GLU A 151 -55.13 5.47 24.63
C GLU A 151 -54.39 6.63 23.94
N VAL A 152 -54.48 7.85 24.52
CA VAL A 152 -53.75 9.03 24.01
C VAL A 152 -52.24 8.87 24.16
N GLU A 153 -51.77 8.38 25.31
CA GLU A 153 -50.35 8.10 25.59
C GLU A 153 -49.79 7.10 24.57
N GLY A 154 -50.51 6.01 24.26
CA GLY A 154 -50.09 5.05 23.25
C GLY A 154 -49.93 5.68 21.85
N ALA A 155 -50.92 6.47 21.42
CA ALA A 155 -50.86 7.20 20.16
C ALA A 155 -49.69 8.22 20.15
N TRP A 156 -49.48 8.91 21.26
CA TRP A 156 -48.40 9.88 21.43
C TRP A 156 -47.02 9.23 21.37
N GLN A 157 -46.81 8.11 22.07
CA GLN A 157 -45.55 7.37 22.08
C GLN A 157 -45.18 6.86 20.69
N HIS A 158 -46.16 6.29 19.97
CA HIS A 158 -45.95 5.83 18.59
C HIS A 158 -45.54 7.00 17.67
N ARG A 159 -46.23 8.14 17.74
CA ARG A 159 -45.86 9.32 16.95
C ARG A 159 -44.51 9.91 17.33
N LYS A 160 -44.17 9.92 18.62
CA LYS A 160 -42.87 10.37 19.11
C LYS A 160 -41.75 9.54 18.50
N LEU A 161 -41.88 8.21 18.49
CA LEU A 161 -40.91 7.31 17.87
C LEU A 161 -40.71 7.67 16.39
N ARG A 162 -41.80 7.78 15.63
CA ARG A 162 -41.78 8.12 14.19
C ARG A 162 -41.13 9.48 13.90
N LEU A 163 -41.43 10.50 14.71
CA LEU A 163 -40.80 11.83 14.56
C LEU A 163 -39.29 11.78 14.83
N HIS A 164 -38.85 11.08 15.86
CA HIS A 164 -37.42 10.96 16.19
C HIS A 164 -36.66 10.16 15.13
N GLN A 165 -37.20 9.05 14.65
CA GLN A 165 -36.57 8.26 13.60
C GLN A 165 -36.49 9.04 12.27
N ARG A 166 -37.54 9.80 11.92
CA ARG A 166 -37.49 10.66 10.74
C ARG A 166 -36.44 11.75 10.88
N LEU A 167 -36.31 12.37 12.06
CA LEU A 167 -35.25 13.34 12.33
C LEU A 167 -33.86 12.71 12.20
N GLN A 168 -33.66 11.50 12.73
CA GLN A 168 -32.40 10.77 12.59
C GLN A 168 -32.06 10.47 11.12
N LEU A 169 -33.04 10.06 10.32
CA LEU A 169 -32.85 9.87 8.88
C LEU A 169 -32.42 11.16 8.18
N CYS A 170 -33.05 12.30 8.49
CA CYS A 170 -32.67 13.58 7.91
C CYS A 170 -31.25 14.01 8.31
N VAL A 171 -30.85 13.78 9.57
CA VAL A 171 -29.48 14.04 10.05
C VAL A 171 -28.49 13.13 9.35
N PHE A 172 -28.76 11.83 9.28
CA PHE A 172 -27.94 10.86 8.55
C PHE A 172 -27.72 11.30 7.09
N GLN A 173 -28.79 11.69 6.38
CA GLN A 173 -28.69 12.18 5.01
C GLN A 173 -27.85 13.46 4.89
N GLN A 174 -27.92 14.36 5.88
CA GLN A 174 -27.09 15.56 5.92
C GLN A 174 -25.61 15.20 6.13
N ASP A 175 -25.30 14.27 7.01
CA ASP A 175 -23.94 13.82 7.28
C ASP A 175 -23.33 13.10 6.06
N VAL A 176 -24.12 12.27 5.37
CA VAL A 176 -23.74 11.66 4.08
C VAL A 176 -23.39 12.75 3.07
N ARG A 177 -24.25 13.77 2.90
CA ARG A 177 -23.98 14.89 1.98
C ARG A 177 -22.71 15.63 2.36
N GLN A 178 -22.46 15.86 3.65
CA GLN A 178 -21.24 16.53 4.10
C GLN A 178 -19.98 15.75 3.72
N VAL A 179 -20.00 14.43 3.86
CA VAL A 179 -18.90 13.56 3.43
C VAL A 179 -18.70 13.63 1.92
N LEU A 180 -19.79 13.52 1.15
CA LEU A 180 -19.74 13.60 -0.32
C LEU A 180 -19.24 14.97 -0.81
N ASP A 181 -19.69 16.06 -0.20
CA ASP A 181 -19.23 17.43 -0.50
C ASP A 181 -17.75 17.58 -0.22
N TRP A 182 -17.25 17.02 0.88
CA TRP A 182 -15.81 17.05 1.16
C TRP A 182 -15.02 16.29 0.09
N VAL A 183 -15.50 15.09 -0.30
CA VAL A 183 -14.88 14.31 -1.37
C VAL A 183 -14.84 15.12 -2.66
N GLU A 184 -15.96 15.68 -3.11
CA GLU A 184 -16.03 16.44 -4.37
C GLU A 184 -15.24 17.76 -4.34
N GLN A 185 -15.32 18.52 -3.26
CA GLN A 185 -14.77 19.88 -3.21
C GLN A 185 -13.30 19.92 -2.79
N HIS A 186 -12.83 18.90 -2.06
CA HIS A 186 -11.47 18.87 -1.53
C HIS A 186 -10.69 17.67 -2.06
N GLY A 187 -11.21 16.45 -1.88
CA GLY A 187 -10.51 15.23 -2.27
C GLY A 187 -10.25 15.15 -3.76
N GLU A 188 -11.31 15.29 -4.54
CA GLU A 188 -11.30 15.27 -5.99
C GLU A 188 -10.50 16.41 -6.60
N VAL A 189 -10.69 17.61 -6.07
CA VAL A 189 -9.93 18.79 -6.48
C VAL A 189 -8.43 18.59 -6.23
N PHE A 190 -8.04 17.97 -5.12
CA PHE A 190 -6.65 17.63 -4.86
C PHE A 190 -6.11 16.63 -5.89
N LEU A 191 -6.81 15.53 -6.15
CA LEU A 191 -6.36 14.50 -7.11
C LEU A 191 -6.26 15.07 -8.53
N ASN A 192 -7.25 15.84 -8.98
CA ASN A 192 -7.28 16.42 -10.33
C ASN A 192 -6.20 17.50 -10.55
N LYS A 193 -5.84 18.26 -9.50
CA LYS A 193 -4.73 19.23 -9.58
C LYS A 193 -3.36 18.57 -9.61
N HIS A 194 -3.25 17.35 -9.12
CA HIS A 194 -1.99 16.63 -8.99
C HIS A 194 -2.09 15.30 -9.74
N THR A 195 -2.08 15.34 -11.07
CA THR A 195 -2.07 14.12 -11.91
C THR A 195 -0.65 13.62 -12.19
N GLY A 196 0.35 14.52 -12.15
CA GLY A 196 1.73 14.16 -12.44
C GLY A 196 2.46 13.46 -11.30
N VAL A 197 3.55 12.76 -11.67
CA VAL A 197 4.50 12.09 -10.74
C VAL A 197 5.82 12.84 -10.57
N GLY A 198 6.00 13.96 -11.29
CA GLY A 198 7.21 14.78 -11.24
C GLY A 198 8.26 14.35 -12.27
N LYS A 199 9.23 15.24 -12.50
CA LYS A 199 10.27 15.12 -13.54
C LYS A 199 11.66 14.75 -13.00
N SER A 200 11.76 14.44 -11.72
CA SER A 200 13.02 14.08 -11.05
C SER A 200 12.73 13.35 -9.74
N LEU A 201 13.72 12.61 -9.24
CA LEU A 201 13.64 11.93 -7.94
C LEU A 201 13.23 12.87 -6.80
N HIS A 202 13.86 14.05 -6.75
CA HIS A 202 13.56 15.05 -5.71
C HIS A 202 12.09 15.51 -5.80
N ARG A 203 11.60 15.79 -7.02
CA ARG A 203 10.23 16.22 -7.22
C ARG A 203 9.22 15.10 -6.94
N ALA A 204 9.51 13.86 -7.34
CA ALA A 204 8.66 12.70 -7.08
C ALA A 204 8.50 12.46 -5.57
N ARG A 205 9.60 12.46 -4.81
CA ARG A 205 9.56 12.35 -3.33
C ARG A 205 8.78 13.48 -2.67
N ALA A 206 8.91 14.72 -3.16
CA ALA A 206 8.13 15.83 -2.64
C ALA A 206 6.62 15.68 -2.91
N LEU A 207 6.24 15.13 -4.07
CA LEU A 207 4.84 14.84 -4.41
C LEU A 207 4.29 13.65 -3.61
N GLN A 208 5.11 12.61 -3.38
CA GLN A 208 4.78 11.47 -2.52
C GLN A 208 4.49 11.93 -1.10
N LYS A 209 5.38 12.72 -0.48
CA LYS A 209 5.16 13.28 0.85
C LYS A 209 3.86 14.08 0.94
N ARG A 210 3.60 14.95 -0.06
CA ARG A 210 2.36 15.75 -0.10
C ARG A 210 1.11 14.87 -0.26
N HIS A 211 1.22 13.75 -0.95
CA HIS A 211 0.16 12.78 -1.06
C HIS A 211 -0.07 12.03 0.26
N ASP A 212 1.00 11.65 0.97
CA ASP A 212 0.89 11.03 2.30
C ASP A 212 0.21 11.97 3.31
N ASP A 213 0.61 13.25 3.34
CA ASP A 213 -0.02 14.28 4.19
C ASP A 213 -1.52 14.40 3.87
N PHE A 214 -1.89 14.34 2.59
CA PHE A 214 -3.29 14.36 2.16
C PHE A 214 -4.04 13.07 2.55
N GLN A 215 -3.43 11.90 2.37
CA GLN A 215 -4.02 10.62 2.73
C GLN A 215 -4.32 10.57 4.24
N GLN A 216 -3.46 11.15 5.07
CA GLN A 216 -3.70 11.27 6.50
C GLN A 216 -4.95 12.12 6.81
N VAL A 217 -5.16 13.22 6.08
CA VAL A 217 -6.39 14.03 6.22
C VAL A 217 -7.62 13.26 5.74
N ALA A 218 -7.50 12.52 4.63
CA ALA A 218 -8.58 11.72 4.07
C ALA A 218 -9.01 10.55 4.97
N GLN A 219 -8.11 10.04 5.82
CA GLN A 219 -8.40 8.95 6.75
C GLN A 219 -9.58 9.26 7.67
N ASN A 220 -9.72 10.51 8.12
CA ASN A 220 -10.86 10.94 8.94
C ASN A 220 -12.19 10.77 8.19
N THR A 221 -12.18 11.07 6.89
CA THR A 221 -13.34 10.91 6.00
C THR A 221 -13.70 9.44 5.80
N TYR A 222 -12.71 8.55 5.66
CA TYR A 222 -12.94 7.11 5.54
C TYR A 222 -13.63 6.54 6.77
N THR A 223 -13.09 6.82 7.96
CA THR A 223 -13.68 6.39 9.23
C THR A 223 -15.07 7.00 9.46
N ASN A 224 -15.31 8.22 8.99
CA ASN A 224 -16.66 8.81 9.08
C ASN A 224 -17.65 8.08 8.16
N ALA A 225 -17.26 7.76 6.93
CA ALA A 225 -18.12 7.03 6.00
C ALA A 225 -18.46 5.62 6.51
N GLU A 226 -17.48 4.89 7.06
CA GLU A 226 -17.71 3.58 7.69
C GLU A 226 -18.77 3.65 8.80
N LYS A 227 -18.66 4.64 9.71
CA LYS A 227 -19.64 4.86 10.77
C LYS A 227 -21.02 5.21 10.25
N LEU A 228 -21.10 5.99 9.17
CA LEU A 228 -22.37 6.32 8.54
C LEU A 228 -23.01 5.09 7.91
N LEU A 229 -22.24 4.20 7.29
CA LEU A 229 -22.76 2.93 6.78
C LEU A 229 -23.28 2.04 7.91
N GLU A 230 -22.56 1.93 9.03
CA GLU A 230 -23.05 1.22 10.22
C GLU A 230 -24.31 1.85 10.80
N ALA A 231 -24.40 3.19 10.82
CA ALA A 231 -25.58 3.91 11.28
C ALA A 231 -26.79 3.67 10.35
N ALA A 232 -26.57 3.51 9.05
CA ALA A 232 -27.62 3.19 8.08
C ALA A 232 -28.25 1.83 8.39
N ASP A 233 -27.44 0.81 8.69
CA ASP A 233 -27.94 -0.53 9.05
C ASP A 233 -28.76 -0.49 10.35
N GLN A 234 -28.30 0.25 11.37
CA GLN A 234 -29.03 0.43 12.62
C GLN A 234 -30.36 1.17 12.42
N LEU A 235 -30.37 2.21 11.57
CA LEU A 235 -31.58 2.95 11.22
C LEU A 235 -32.57 2.10 10.46
N ALA A 236 -32.11 1.26 9.52
CA ALA A 236 -32.98 0.38 8.75
C ALA A 236 -33.65 -0.70 9.64
N GLN A 237 -32.93 -1.25 10.62
CA GLN A 237 -33.48 -2.25 11.56
C GLN A 237 -34.62 -1.73 12.45
N SER A 238 -34.79 -0.40 12.55
CA SER A 238 -35.81 0.22 13.41
C SER A 238 -37.25 0.16 12.85
N GLY A 239 -37.41 -0.01 11.53
CA GLY A 239 -38.68 -0.34 10.87
C GLY A 239 -39.72 0.78 10.68
N GLU A 240 -39.55 2.00 11.21
CA GLU A 240 -40.54 3.10 11.01
C GLU A 240 -40.17 4.07 9.87
N CYS A 241 -38.95 3.97 9.35
CA CYS A 241 -38.47 4.74 8.19
C CYS A 241 -38.54 3.90 6.92
N GLU A 242 -38.70 4.56 5.77
CA GLU A 242 -38.64 3.87 4.48
C GLU A 242 -37.21 3.35 4.25
N GLU A 243 -37.04 2.03 4.35
CA GLU A 243 -35.75 1.34 4.18
C GLU A 243 -35.07 1.70 2.86
N GLU A 244 -35.86 1.92 1.80
CA GLU A 244 -35.35 2.27 0.48
C GLU A 244 -34.59 3.61 0.47
N GLU A 245 -35.07 4.64 1.19
CA GLU A 245 -34.37 5.93 1.28
C GLU A 245 -33.02 5.80 2.02
N ILE A 246 -32.98 4.98 3.08
CA ILE A 246 -31.77 4.74 3.88
C ILE A 246 -30.72 4.04 3.02
N TYR A 247 -31.09 2.90 2.42
CA TYR A 247 -30.17 2.13 1.61
C TYR A 247 -29.78 2.86 0.32
N GLN A 248 -30.63 3.72 -0.22
CA GLN A 248 -30.25 4.54 -1.37
C GLN A 248 -29.12 5.53 -1.02
N ALA A 249 -29.23 6.23 0.11
CA ALA A 249 -28.18 7.14 0.57
C ALA A 249 -26.89 6.40 0.96
N ALA A 250 -27.01 5.25 1.64
CA ALA A 250 -25.86 4.43 2.00
C ALA A 250 -25.12 3.89 0.76
N ARG A 251 -25.84 3.38 -0.25
CA ARG A 251 -25.23 2.89 -1.49
C ARG A 251 -24.53 4.00 -2.28
N ASP A 252 -25.11 5.20 -2.34
CA ASP A 252 -24.46 6.34 -3.00
C ASP A 252 -23.16 6.72 -2.28
N LEU A 253 -23.19 6.80 -0.95
CA LEU A 253 -21.99 7.02 -0.13
C LEU A 253 -20.91 5.96 -0.41
N GLU A 254 -21.29 4.68 -0.36
CA GLU A 254 -20.37 3.57 -0.56
C GLU A 254 -19.71 3.61 -1.95
N LEU A 255 -20.49 3.72 -3.01
CA LEU A 255 -19.99 3.76 -4.39
C LEU A 255 -19.01 4.93 -4.60
N ARG A 256 -19.36 6.11 -4.09
CA ARG A 256 -18.56 7.32 -4.24
C ARG A 256 -17.28 7.23 -3.42
N MET A 257 -17.36 6.69 -2.21
CA MET A 257 -16.19 6.50 -1.35
C MET A 257 -15.22 5.46 -1.91
N GLN A 258 -15.72 4.33 -2.41
CA GLN A 258 -14.90 3.30 -3.06
C GLN A 258 -14.16 3.86 -4.28
N ALA A 259 -14.85 4.60 -5.15
CA ALA A 259 -14.22 5.24 -6.31
C ALA A 259 -13.16 6.27 -5.91
N PHE A 260 -13.40 7.03 -4.84
CA PHE A 260 -12.42 7.99 -4.31
C PHE A 260 -11.19 7.28 -3.72
N ILE A 261 -11.38 6.27 -2.85
CA ILE A 261 -10.30 5.48 -2.25
C ILE A 261 -9.41 4.87 -3.32
N GLN A 262 -10.00 4.21 -4.34
CA GLN A 262 -9.26 3.62 -5.45
C GLN A 262 -8.37 4.64 -6.15
N ARG A 263 -8.83 5.88 -6.32
CA ARG A 263 -8.01 6.93 -6.94
C ARG A 263 -6.92 7.48 -6.04
N VAL A 264 -7.15 7.54 -4.73
CA VAL A 264 -6.09 7.86 -3.77
C VAL A 264 -5.00 6.79 -3.82
N GLU A 265 -5.37 5.51 -3.77
CA GLU A 265 -4.44 4.38 -3.83
C GLU A 265 -3.70 4.29 -5.17
N GLN A 266 -4.41 4.45 -6.29
CA GLN A 266 -3.80 4.45 -7.62
C GLN A 266 -2.76 5.56 -7.75
N ARG A 267 -3.04 6.76 -7.19
CA ARG A 267 -2.07 7.86 -7.18
C ARG A 267 -0.85 7.52 -6.34
N LYS A 268 -1.02 6.88 -5.18
CA LYS A 268 0.07 6.42 -4.33
C LYS A 268 0.98 5.46 -5.07
N LEU A 269 0.40 4.43 -5.69
CA LEU A 269 1.13 3.46 -6.52
C LEU A 269 1.96 4.15 -7.60
N LEU A 270 1.37 5.10 -8.35
CA LEU A 270 2.09 5.86 -9.37
C LEU A 270 3.28 6.65 -8.83
N LEU A 271 3.15 7.25 -7.65
CA LEU A 271 4.23 7.99 -7.01
C LEU A 271 5.33 7.06 -6.49
N ASP A 272 4.95 5.90 -5.94
CA ASP A 272 5.89 4.88 -5.48
C ASP A 272 6.71 4.32 -6.64
N LEU A 273 6.05 3.94 -7.75
CA LEU A 273 6.71 3.50 -8.98
C LEU A 273 7.65 4.58 -9.53
N ALA A 274 7.22 5.84 -9.57
CA ALA A 274 8.07 6.93 -10.03
C ALA A 274 9.28 7.17 -9.14
N VAL A 275 9.13 7.08 -7.81
CA VAL A 275 10.25 7.21 -6.87
C VAL A 275 11.22 6.04 -7.02
N SER A 276 10.72 4.80 -7.20
CA SER A 276 11.56 3.64 -7.51
C SER A 276 12.36 3.86 -8.79
N PHE A 277 11.66 4.11 -9.90
CA PHE A 277 12.25 4.34 -11.22
C PHE A 277 13.34 5.42 -11.16
N TYR A 278 13.03 6.63 -10.67
CA TYR A 278 14.02 7.70 -10.62
C TYR A 278 15.17 7.44 -9.64
N THR A 279 14.97 6.59 -8.63
CA THR A 279 16.07 6.15 -7.73
C THR A 279 17.00 5.23 -8.49
N HIS A 280 16.46 4.16 -9.10
CA HIS A 280 17.26 3.17 -9.81
C HIS A 280 17.90 3.74 -11.08
N THR A 281 17.24 4.60 -11.84
CA THR A 281 17.86 5.32 -12.97
C THR A 281 19.06 6.13 -12.53
N LYS A 282 18.96 6.84 -11.39
CA LYS A 282 20.06 7.65 -10.88
C LYS A 282 21.24 6.78 -10.42
N GLU A 283 20.96 5.72 -9.67
CA GLU A 283 21.98 4.78 -9.18
C GLU A 283 22.70 4.09 -10.34
N LEU A 284 21.94 3.61 -11.32
CA LEU A 284 22.47 2.99 -12.53
C LEU A 284 23.31 3.98 -13.35
N SER A 285 22.84 5.22 -13.52
CA SER A 285 23.60 6.25 -14.26
C SER A 285 24.95 6.52 -13.61
N VAL A 286 24.97 6.73 -12.28
CA VAL A 286 26.22 6.94 -11.53
C VAL A 286 27.16 5.74 -11.62
N TRP A 287 26.60 4.53 -11.57
CA TRP A 287 27.38 3.31 -11.72
C TRP A 287 27.98 3.15 -13.12
N MET A 288 27.19 3.41 -14.18
CA MET A 288 27.64 3.37 -15.57
C MET A 288 28.71 4.43 -15.86
N GLU A 289 28.60 5.64 -15.30
CA GLU A 289 29.65 6.66 -15.39
C GLU A 289 30.96 6.19 -14.75
N GLY A 290 30.88 5.50 -13.60
CA GLY A 290 32.03 4.88 -12.95
C GLY A 290 32.65 3.77 -13.82
N LEU A 291 31.81 2.94 -14.42
CA LEU A 291 32.23 1.85 -15.30
C LEU A 291 32.87 2.37 -16.60
N GLN A 292 32.31 3.42 -17.19
CA GLN A 292 32.86 4.09 -18.36
C GLN A 292 34.30 4.55 -18.11
N LYS A 293 34.57 5.12 -16.94
CA LYS A 293 35.93 5.50 -16.53
C LYS A 293 36.85 4.28 -16.40
N GLN A 294 36.39 3.16 -15.85
CA GLN A 294 37.18 1.92 -15.75
C GLN A 294 37.47 1.27 -17.11
N LEU A 295 36.55 1.40 -18.06
CA LEU A 295 36.69 0.89 -19.42
C LEU A 295 37.58 1.75 -20.31
N SER A 296 37.95 2.95 -19.85
CA SER A 296 38.79 3.88 -20.62
C SER A 296 40.11 3.22 -21.07
N PRO A 297 40.57 3.52 -22.30
CA PRO A 297 41.77 2.90 -22.88
C PRO A 297 43.05 3.21 -22.09
N ASP A 298 43.12 4.38 -21.44
CA ASP A 298 44.29 4.83 -20.67
C ASP A 298 44.59 3.98 -19.42
N LEU A 299 43.60 3.22 -18.94
CA LEU A 299 43.71 2.39 -17.73
C LEU A 299 43.94 0.91 -18.04
N LEU A 300 44.07 0.53 -19.31
CA LEU A 300 44.26 -0.86 -19.70
C LEU A 300 45.71 -1.32 -19.39
N VAL A 301 45.89 -2.00 -18.25
CA VAL A 301 47.13 -2.75 -17.97
C VAL A 301 46.99 -4.15 -18.58
N CYS A 302 47.69 -4.41 -19.68
CA CYS A 302 47.68 -5.71 -20.33
C CYS A 302 48.52 -6.73 -19.55
N PRO A 303 47.95 -7.86 -19.10
CA PRO A 303 48.72 -8.93 -18.47
C PRO A 303 49.75 -9.55 -19.42
N ASN A 304 50.81 -10.10 -18.85
CA ASN A 304 51.91 -10.73 -19.60
C ASN A 304 51.69 -12.23 -19.88
N THR A 305 50.58 -12.82 -19.42
CA THR A 305 50.28 -14.24 -19.61
C THR A 305 48.93 -14.44 -20.30
N VAL A 306 48.82 -15.55 -21.04
CA VAL A 306 47.61 -15.96 -21.76
C VAL A 306 46.46 -16.20 -20.78
N GLU A 307 46.72 -16.87 -19.66
CA GLU A 307 45.71 -17.21 -18.66
C GLU A 307 45.13 -15.96 -17.99
N ALA A 308 45.97 -14.96 -17.71
CA ALA A 308 45.53 -13.71 -17.10
C ALA A 308 44.68 -12.87 -18.06
N LEU A 309 45.01 -12.86 -19.37
CA LEU A 309 44.19 -12.22 -20.40
C LEU A 309 42.85 -12.94 -20.60
N GLN A 310 42.84 -14.27 -20.64
CA GLN A 310 41.61 -15.05 -20.72
C GLN A 310 40.70 -14.79 -19.51
N ALA A 311 41.26 -14.76 -18.30
CA ALA A 311 40.51 -14.44 -17.09
C ALA A 311 39.91 -13.02 -17.15
N LEU A 312 40.67 -12.04 -17.65
CA LEU A 312 40.21 -10.66 -17.81
C LEU A 312 39.07 -10.56 -18.84
N ILE A 313 39.17 -11.27 -19.97
CA ILE A 313 38.11 -11.34 -20.99
C ILE A 313 36.83 -11.95 -20.38
N SER A 314 36.94 -13.07 -19.65
CA SER A 314 35.80 -13.69 -18.98
C SER A 314 35.18 -12.77 -17.93
N GLN A 315 36.00 -12.07 -17.14
CA GLN A 315 35.53 -11.10 -16.14
C GLN A 315 34.76 -9.95 -16.81
N GLN A 316 35.30 -9.40 -17.90
CA GLN A 316 34.64 -8.33 -18.65
C GLN A 316 33.30 -8.80 -19.24
N GLN A 317 33.25 -10.00 -19.82
CA GLN A 317 32.00 -10.56 -20.36
C GLN A 317 30.92 -10.70 -19.28
N GLN A 318 31.30 -11.16 -18.09
CA GLN A 318 30.37 -11.20 -16.96
C GLN A 318 29.92 -9.81 -16.54
N GLN A 319 30.83 -8.83 -16.51
CA GLN A 319 30.50 -7.45 -16.16
C GLN A 319 29.55 -6.82 -17.18
N GLN A 320 29.75 -7.07 -18.48
CA GLN A 320 28.85 -6.66 -19.56
C GLN A 320 27.46 -7.28 -19.38
N ALA A 321 27.36 -8.59 -19.17
CA ALA A 321 26.09 -9.27 -18.95
C ALA A 321 25.32 -8.71 -17.73
N ASN A 322 26.02 -8.46 -16.62
CA ASN A 322 25.43 -7.85 -15.43
C ASN A 322 24.94 -6.42 -15.69
N THR A 323 25.69 -5.65 -16.48
CA THR A 323 25.31 -4.28 -16.90
C THR A 323 24.01 -4.31 -17.68
N GLN A 324 23.92 -5.21 -18.66
CA GLN A 324 22.74 -5.38 -19.50
C GLN A 324 21.52 -5.80 -18.69
N GLU A 325 21.66 -6.73 -17.75
CA GLU A 325 20.56 -7.15 -16.87
C GLU A 325 20.05 -5.99 -16.01
N ALA A 326 20.97 -5.22 -15.41
CA ALA A 326 20.62 -4.06 -14.60
C ALA A 326 19.91 -2.97 -15.43
N ALA A 327 20.40 -2.67 -16.63
CA ALA A 327 19.77 -1.71 -17.54
C ALA A 327 18.36 -2.15 -17.95
N MET A 328 18.19 -3.42 -18.35
CA MET A 328 16.89 -3.99 -18.70
C MET A 328 15.90 -3.95 -17.53
N SER A 329 16.36 -4.15 -16.29
CA SER A 329 15.51 -4.03 -15.11
C SER A 329 14.93 -2.62 -14.95
N VAL A 330 15.79 -1.59 -15.04
CA VAL A 330 15.35 -0.19 -14.90
C VAL A 330 14.49 0.26 -16.08
N ILE A 331 14.77 -0.20 -17.30
CA ILE A 331 13.94 0.07 -18.47
C ILE A 331 12.53 -0.48 -18.26
N ARG A 332 12.40 -1.74 -17.80
CA ARG A 332 11.10 -2.35 -17.49
C ARG A 332 10.33 -1.59 -16.42
N GLU A 333 11.00 -1.08 -15.39
CA GLU A 333 10.36 -0.21 -14.39
C GLU A 333 9.79 1.07 -15.01
N GLY A 334 10.53 1.70 -15.93
CA GLY A 334 10.05 2.88 -16.64
C GLY A 334 8.90 2.57 -17.61
N GLU A 335 8.94 1.43 -18.30
CA GLU A 335 7.86 0.96 -19.17
C GLU A 335 6.57 0.68 -18.37
N ASP A 336 6.68 0.00 -17.22
CA ASP A 336 5.54 -0.24 -16.33
C ASP A 336 4.96 1.07 -15.80
N LEU A 337 5.82 2.01 -15.38
CA LEU A 337 5.39 3.35 -14.98
C LEU A 337 4.64 4.08 -16.10
N ILE A 338 5.11 4.00 -17.35
CA ILE A 338 4.43 4.59 -18.51
C ILE A 338 3.06 3.93 -18.74
N LEU A 339 2.97 2.60 -18.65
CA LEU A 339 1.71 1.86 -18.79
C LEU A 339 0.67 2.36 -17.77
N GLN A 340 1.08 2.52 -16.52
CA GLN A 340 0.22 3.00 -15.43
C GLN A 340 -0.15 4.49 -15.59
N LEU A 341 0.71 5.32 -16.18
CA LEU A 341 0.48 6.76 -16.39
C LEU A 341 -0.38 7.09 -17.62
N ARG A 342 -0.47 6.17 -18.59
CA ARG A 342 -1.13 6.40 -19.89
C ARG A 342 -2.58 6.94 -19.80
N PRO A 343 -3.40 6.60 -18.79
CA PRO A 343 -4.73 7.19 -18.62
C PRO A 343 -4.71 8.72 -18.34
N GLN A 344 -3.63 9.26 -17.77
CA GLN A 344 -3.56 10.68 -17.36
C GLN A 344 -2.55 11.52 -18.17
N GLY A 345 -1.61 10.89 -18.88
CA GLY A 345 -0.78 11.47 -19.95
C GLY A 345 0.27 12.53 -19.56
N SER A 346 0.13 13.26 -18.45
CA SER A 346 0.92 14.48 -18.18
C SER A 346 2.41 14.26 -17.93
N SER A 347 2.83 13.07 -17.48
CA SER A 347 4.22 12.75 -17.14
C SER A 347 4.87 11.74 -18.08
N VAL A 348 4.11 11.15 -19.01
CA VAL A 348 4.57 10.05 -19.89
C VAL A 348 5.76 10.48 -20.75
N ALA A 349 5.63 11.59 -21.46
CA ALA A 349 6.68 12.09 -22.36
C ALA A 349 8.03 12.37 -21.64
N HIS A 350 7.97 12.74 -20.35
CA HIS A 350 9.20 12.95 -19.58
C HIS A 350 9.85 11.62 -19.19
N VAL A 351 9.07 10.63 -18.76
CA VAL A 351 9.59 9.29 -18.45
C VAL A 351 10.18 8.64 -19.71
N GLU A 352 9.52 8.77 -20.86
CA GLU A 352 10.04 8.32 -22.16
C GLU A 352 11.39 8.98 -22.49
N SER A 353 11.51 10.29 -22.28
CA SER A 353 12.78 10.99 -22.50
C SER A 353 13.90 10.50 -21.58
N VAL A 354 13.59 10.13 -20.33
CA VAL A 354 14.59 9.60 -19.39
C VAL A 354 15.00 8.18 -19.79
N LEU A 355 14.05 7.36 -20.24
CA LEU A 355 14.35 6.03 -20.78
C LEU A 355 15.25 6.10 -22.01
N GLN A 356 14.93 7.00 -22.94
CA GLN A 356 15.76 7.20 -24.13
C GLN A 356 17.20 7.60 -23.76
N GLN A 357 17.38 8.51 -22.81
CA GLN A 357 18.72 8.89 -22.32
C GLN A 357 19.45 7.70 -21.67
N LEU A 358 18.73 6.86 -20.93
CA LEU A 358 19.31 5.66 -20.32
C LEU A 358 19.76 4.67 -21.39
N GLU A 359 18.93 4.41 -22.40
CA GLU A 359 19.24 3.54 -23.53
C GLU A 359 20.46 4.04 -24.33
N GLU A 360 20.52 5.35 -24.60
CA GLU A 360 21.67 5.98 -25.26
C GLU A 360 22.96 5.81 -24.45
N SER A 361 22.91 6.02 -23.12
CA SER A 361 24.07 5.84 -22.24
C SER A 361 24.53 4.38 -22.16
N HIS A 362 23.58 3.43 -22.13
CA HIS A 362 23.87 2.00 -22.15
C HIS A 362 24.50 1.58 -23.47
N ALA A 363 23.98 2.06 -24.61
CA ALA A 363 24.54 1.79 -25.93
C ALA A 363 26.00 2.30 -26.07
N GLN A 364 26.30 3.47 -25.51
CA GLN A 364 27.67 4.00 -25.47
C GLN A 364 28.61 3.11 -24.65
N LEU A 365 28.13 2.54 -23.55
CA LEU A 365 28.91 1.64 -22.70
C LEU A 365 29.15 0.28 -23.36
N GLU A 366 28.14 -0.25 -24.05
CA GLU A 366 28.25 -1.47 -24.85
C GLU A 366 29.30 -1.33 -25.97
N GLU A 367 29.36 -0.17 -26.63
CA GLU A 367 30.41 0.12 -27.61
C GLU A 367 31.81 0.11 -26.97
N LEU A 368 31.97 0.67 -25.77
CA LEU A 368 33.25 0.61 -25.05
C LEU A 368 33.64 -0.82 -24.65
N PHE A 369 32.69 -1.63 -24.18
CA PHE A 369 32.91 -3.04 -23.94
C PHE A 369 33.36 -3.77 -25.20
N HIS A 370 32.70 -3.49 -26.33
CA HIS A 370 33.02 -4.09 -27.62
C HIS A 370 34.45 -3.73 -28.07
N GLN A 371 34.81 -2.45 -28.05
CA GLN A 371 36.16 -1.99 -28.39
C GLN A 371 37.22 -2.60 -27.47
N ARG A 372 36.98 -2.62 -26.16
CA ARG A 372 37.92 -3.22 -25.20
C ARG A 372 38.09 -4.72 -25.43
N LYS A 373 37.01 -5.43 -25.79
CA LYS A 373 37.08 -6.86 -26.14
C LYS A 373 37.98 -7.09 -27.35
N ILE A 374 37.79 -6.32 -28.42
CA ILE A 374 38.65 -6.41 -29.62
C ILE A 374 40.13 -6.21 -29.26
N ARG A 375 40.43 -5.19 -28.43
CA ARG A 375 41.80 -4.95 -27.95
C ARG A 375 42.34 -6.16 -27.19
N LEU A 376 41.58 -6.67 -26.21
CA LEU A 376 41.99 -7.84 -25.41
C LEU A 376 42.19 -9.10 -26.25
N ASP A 377 41.35 -9.32 -27.27
CA ASP A 377 41.50 -10.44 -28.20
C ASP A 377 42.80 -10.32 -29.00
N ILE A 378 43.17 -9.12 -29.46
CA ILE A 378 44.48 -8.87 -30.11
C ILE A 378 45.64 -9.16 -29.15
N TYR A 379 45.58 -8.66 -27.91
CA TYR A 379 46.63 -8.93 -26.92
C TYR A 379 46.75 -10.42 -26.62
N LEU A 380 45.61 -11.13 -26.55
CA LEU A 380 45.59 -12.58 -26.33
C LEU A 380 46.27 -13.32 -27.49
N GLN A 381 45.91 -13.00 -28.73
CA GLN A 381 46.54 -13.60 -29.91
C GLN A 381 48.05 -13.29 -29.96
N PHE A 382 48.43 -12.07 -29.60
CA PHE A 382 49.84 -11.69 -29.52
C PHE A 382 50.62 -12.47 -28.47
N ARG A 383 50.06 -12.66 -27.27
CA ARG A 383 50.70 -13.47 -26.22
C ARG A 383 50.79 -14.96 -26.61
N ILE A 384 49.77 -15.49 -27.28
CA ILE A 384 49.81 -16.85 -27.84
C ILE A 384 50.93 -16.96 -28.88
N LEU A 385 51.05 -15.99 -29.80
CA LEU A 385 52.12 -15.96 -30.79
C LEU A 385 53.51 -15.90 -30.15
N GLN A 386 53.67 -15.06 -29.12
CA GLN A 386 54.91 -14.99 -28.32
C GLN A 386 55.24 -16.35 -27.69
N GLN A 387 54.26 -17.00 -27.07
CA GLN A 387 54.45 -18.32 -26.47
C GLN A 387 54.83 -19.38 -27.52
N CYS A 388 54.12 -19.47 -28.65
CA CYS A 388 54.44 -20.40 -29.73
C CYS A 388 55.82 -20.12 -30.34
N THR A 389 56.21 -18.85 -30.47
CA THR A 389 57.54 -18.46 -30.94
C THR A 389 58.63 -18.95 -29.99
N LEU A 390 58.44 -18.80 -28.67
CA LEU A 390 59.36 -19.31 -27.65
C LEU A 390 59.45 -20.83 -27.65
N GLU A 391 58.33 -21.53 -27.79
CA GLU A 391 58.28 -23.00 -27.87
C GLU A 391 59.03 -23.52 -29.11
N VAL A 392 58.75 -22.97 -30.30
CA VAL A 392 59.43 -23.36 -31.55
C VAL A 392 60.93 -23.06 -31.49
N THR A 393 61.32 -21.88 -31.01
CA THR A 393 62.74 -21.51 -30.91
C THR A 393 63.49 -22.37 -29.88
N GLY A 394 62.83 -22.74 -28.77
CA GLY A 394 63.35 -23.69 -27.80
C GLY A 394 63.57 -25.09 -28.39
N GLU A 395 62.59 -25.60 -29.14
CA GLU A 395 62.70 -26.88 -29.87
C GLU A 395 63.80 -26.85 -30.94
N MET A 396 63.97 -25.73 -31.65
CA MET A 396 65.06 -25.53 -32.61
C MET A 396 66.43 -25.56 -31.93
N ASP A 397 66.58 -24.85 -30.80
CA ASP A 397 67.83 -24.81 -30.06
C ASP A 397 68.16 -26.18 -29.44
N ALA A 398 67.16 -26.92 -28.93
CA ALA A 398 67.32 -28.30 -28.46
C ALA A 398 67.74 -29.23 -29.61
N TRP A 399 67.07 -29.15 -30.76
CA TRP A 399 67.44 -29.95 -31.94
C TRP A 399 68.84 -29.62 -32.45
N LYS A 400 69.24 -28.35 -32.42
CA LYS A 400 70.60 -27.90 -32.77
C LYS A 400 71.65 -28.49 -31.82
N GLN A 401 71.39 -28.51 -30.51
CA GLN A 401 72.27 -29.13 -29.53
C GLN A 401 72.38 -30.65 -29.74
N ASP A 402 71.26 -31.33 -30.04
CA ASP A 402 71.25 -32.75 -30.37
C ASP A 402 72.08 -33.05 -31.62
N LEU A 403 71.95 -32.24 -32.67
CA LEU A 403 72.76 -32.35 -33.88
C LEU A 403 74.25 -32.14 -33.61
N GLN A 404 74.60 -31.15 -32.79
CA GLN A 404 75.99 -30.89 -32.39
C GLN A 404 76.58 -32.06 -31.61
N LYS A 405 75.81 -32.62 -30.66
CA LYS A 405 76.21 -33.79 -29.88
C LYS A 405 76.41 -35.01 -30.76
N GLN A 406 75.46 -35.31 -31.66
CA GLN A 406 75.59 -36.42 -32.62
C GLN A 406 76.80 -36.24 -33.54
N SER A 407 77.12 -35.01 -33.96
CA SER A 407 78.32 -34.72 -34.75
C SER A 407 79.62 -34.92 -33.97
N GLN A 408 79.64 -34.55 -32.68
CA GLN A 408 80.79 -34.77 -31.80
C GLN A 408 81.00 -36.27 -31.52
N ASP A 409 79.91 -37.00 -31.25
CA ASP A 409 79.93 -38.45 -31.04
C ASP A 409 80.47 -39.17 -32.29
N PHE A 410 80.01 -38.80 -33.49
CA PHE A 410 80.53 -39.35 -34.76
C PHE A 410 82.01 -39.00 -35.01
N SER A 411 82.46 -37.82 -34.57
CA SER A 411 83.87 -37.41 -34.68
C SER A 411 84.76 -38.19 -33.71
N ASN A 412 84.27 -38.44 -32.48
CA ASN A 412 84.94 -39.26 -31.48
C ASN A 412 84.99 -40.74 -31.87
N GLU A 413 83.93 -41.29 -32.47
CA GLU A 413 83.92 -42.65 -33.06
C GLU A 413 84.97 -42.82 -34.18
N LYS A 414 85.27 -41.75 -34.94
CA LYS A 414 86.36 -41.75 -35.95
C LYS A 414 87.76 -41.70 -35.33
N LEU A 415 87.92 -41.07 -34.16
CA LEU A 415 89.20 -40.92 -33.45
C LEU A 415 89.58 -42.17 -32.65
N THR A 416 88.61 -42.99 -32.24
CA THR A 416 88.84 -44.24 -31.50
C THR A 416 89.07 -45.47 -32.39
N SER A 417 89.10 -45.31 -33.72
CA SER A 417 89.54 -46.37 -34.63
C SER A 417 91.08 -46.38 -34.75
N PRO A 418 91.79 -47.46 -34.36
CA PRO A 418 93.23 -47.40 -34.13
C PRO A 418 94.04 -47.34 -35.43
N ARG A 419 94.79 -46.24 -35.63
CA ARG A 419 95.93 -46.20 -36.56
C ARG A 419 97.14 -46.87 -35.90
N LEU A 420 97.47 -48.08 -36.34
CA LEU A 420 98.78 -48.70 -36.10
C LEU A 420 99.83 -48.06 -37.01
N ALA A 421 100.86 -47.43 -36.44
CA ALA A 421 102.22 -47.43 -37.00
C ALA A 421 103.25 -46.86 -36.01
N GLU A 422 104.12 -47.73 -35.51
CA GLU A 422 105.49 -47.42 -35.07
C GLU A 422 106.32 -48.66 -35.45
N THR A 423 107.16 -48.65 -36.48
CA THR A 423 108.64 -48.47 -36.47
C THR A 423 109.18 -49.43 -37.56
N ASN A 424 110.28 -49.28 -38.29
CA ASN A 424 111.30 -48.24 -38.47
C ASN A 424 112.02 -48.52 -39.81
N GLN A 425 112.51 -47.43 -40.41
CA GLN A 425 113.65 -47.21 -41.32
C GLN A 425 114.26 -48.36 -42.15
N ASP A 426 114.56 -47.98 -43.41
CA ASP A 426 115.49 -48.57 -44.39
C ASP A 426 115.03 -49.79 -45.21
N GLN A 427 114.30 -49.53 -46.30
CA GLN A 427 114.69 -49.87 -47.69
C GLN A 427 113.64 -49.28 -48.66
N LEU A 428 114.02 -49.05 -49.93
CA LEU A 428 113.20 -48.61 -51.08
C LEU A 428 113.04 -47.10 -51.30
N ALA A 429 113.99 -46.55 -52.06
CA ALA A 429 113.77 -45.40 -52.93
C ALA A 429 113.52 -45.91 -54.35
N GLN A 430 112.28 -45.79 -54.85
CA GLN A 430 111.86 -45.57 -56.25
C GLN A 430 110.39 -46.01 -56.38
N ASP A 431 109.45 -45.08 -56.34
CA ASP A 431 109.06 -44.36 -57.55
C ASP A 431 107.90 -43.41 -57.28
N LYS A 432 108.05 -42.23 -57.86
CA LYS A 432 107.07 -41.15 -57.86
C LYS A 432 106.02 -41.42 -58.94
N LEU A 433 104.78 -41.06 -58.57
CA LEU A 433 103.74 -40.50 -59.45
C LEU A 433 103.08 -41.45 -60.47
N ALA A 434 101.90 -41.96 -60.11
CA ALA A 434 100.73 -41.87 -60.97
C ALA A 434 99.44 -41.97 -60.14
N LEU A 435 98.58 -40.98 -60.35
CA LEU A 435 97.25 -40.84 -59.75
C LEU A 435 96.30 -41.97 -60.14
N GLY A 436 95.39 -42.28 -59.22
CA GLY A 436 94.06 -42.80 -59.53
C GLY A 436 93.74 -44.14 -58.90
N GLN A 437 93.14 -44.13 -57.71
CA GLN A 437 91.97 -44.98 -57.41
C GLN A 437 91.39 -44.67 -56.02
N SER A 438 90.07 -44.56 -56.02
CA SER A 438 89.17 -44.44 -54.88
C SER A 438 89.48 -45.48 -53.80
N ARG A 439 89.71 -45.04 -52.55
CA ARG A 439 89.53 -45.92 -51.38
C ARG A 439 88.07 -45.82 -50.93
N LEU A 440 87.24 -46.66 -51.53
CA LEU A 440 86.02 -47.13 -50.88
C LEU A 440 86.48 -47.94 -49.66
N VAL A 441 86.23 -47.38 -48.47
CA VAL A 441 86.22 -48.17 -47.24
C VAL A 441 84.97 -49.06 -47.30
N GLU A 442 85.15 -50.37 -47.20
CA GLU A 442 84.06 -51.35 -47.11
C GLU A 442 83.14 -51.02 -45.92
N SER A 443 81.92 -50.58 -46.20
CA SER A 443 80.85 -50.44 -45.20
C SER A 443 79.91 -51.66 -45.30
N SER A 444 79.62 -52.33 -44.19
CA SER A 444 78.67 -53.45 -44.16
C SER A 444 77.26 -53.02 -44.62
N PRO A 445 76.46 -53.92 -45.24
CA PRO A 445 75.11 -53.59 -45.70
C PRO A 445 74.18 -53.13 -44.57
N GLU A 446 74.37 -53.62 -43.34
CA GLU A 446 73.65 -53.17 -42.14
C GLU A 446 74.00 -51.73 -41.73
N ALA A 447 75.25 -51.30 -41.92
CA ALA A 447 75.65 -49.92 -41.66
C ALA A 447 75.05 -48.94 -42.68
N LEU A 448 74.88 -49.37 -43.93
CA LEU A 448 74.20 -48.61 -44.98
C LEU A 448 72.70 -48.43 -44.68
N THR A 449 72.00 -49.48 -44.21
CA THR A 449 70.58 -49.37 -43.80
C THR A 449 70.38 -48.48 -42.57
N LEU A 450 71.29 -48.55 -41.59
CA LEU A 450 71.22 -47.74 -40.37
C LEU A 450 71.50 -46.26 -40.65
N ALA A 451 72.42 -45.96 -41.57
CA ALA A 451 72.66 -44.60 -42.07
C ALA A 451 71.45 -44.05 -42.83
N GLN A 452 70.81 -44.87 -43.69
CA GLN A 452 69.58 -44.48 -44.39
C GLN A 452 68.44 -44.19 -43.41
N GLN A 453 68.25 -45.00 -42.38
CA GLN A 453 67.24 -44.77 -41.33
C GLN A 453 67.52 -43.49 -40.53
N ARG A 454 68.79 -43.17 -40.23
CA ARG A 454 69.17 -41.90 -39.57
C ARG A 454 68.86 -40.69 -40.45
N ILE A 455 69.22 -40.74 -41.73
CA ILE A 455 68.92 -39.67 -42.70
C ILE A 455 67.40 -39.46 -42.81
N HIS A 456 66.62 -40.54 -42.85
CA HIS A 456 65.17 -40.46 -42.90
C HIS A 456 64.59 -39.75 -41.66
N ARG A 457 65.00 -40.13 -40.45
CA ARG A 457 64.57 -39.46 -39.20
C ARG A 457 64.95 -37.97 -39.15
N HIS A 458 66.13 -37.61 -39.63
CA HIS A 458 66.53 -36.20 -39.74
C HIS A 458 65.68 -35.44 -40.74
N MET A 459 65.34 -36.06 -41.88
CA MET A 459 64.47 -35.46 -42.89
C MET A 459 63.06 -35.24 -42.36
N GLU A 460 62.49 -36.21 -41.65
CA GLU A 460 61.18 -36.10 -41.00
C GLU A 460 61.18 -35.01 -39.92
N ARG A 461 62.19 -34.98 -39.04
CA ARG A 461 62.27 -33.96 -37.98
C ARG A 461 62.50 -32.55 -38.52
N ARG A 462 63.27 -32.42 -39.60
CA ARG A 462 63.43 -31.15 -40.33
C ARG A 462 62.12 -30.70 -40.97
N LEU A 463 61.36 -31.61 -41.57
CA LEU A 463 60.05 -31.30 -42.15
C LEU A 463 59.07 -30.83 -41.07
N ALA A 464 59.00 -31.56 -39.94
CA ALA A 464 58.17 -31.19 -38.80
C ALA A 464 58.53 -29.79 -38.27
N MET A 465 59.82 -29.50 -38.08
CA MET A 465 60.29 -28.19 -37.64
C MET A 465 59.92 -27.07 -38.62
N ASN A 466 60.12 -27.29 -39.93
CA ASN A 466 59.74 -26.32 -40.96
C ASN A 466 58.23 -26.07 -40.99
N ASN A 467 57.41 -27.10 -40.77
CA ASN A 467 55.96 -26.94 -40.69
C ASN A 467 55.56 -26.12 -39.46
N MET A 468 56.14 -26.40 -38.28
CA MET A 468 55.88 -25.62 -37.06
C MET A 468 56.28 -24.15 -37.23
N ILE A 469 57.45 -23.87 -37.81
CA ILE A 469 57.90 -22.50 -38.11
C ILE A 469 56.94 -21.82 -39.08
N TYR A 470 56.52 -22.52 -40.14
CA TYR A 470 55.58 -21.98 -41.12
C TYR A 470 54.23 -21.61 -40.48
N GLU A 471 53.69 -22.47 -39.61
CA GLU A 471 52.44 -22.21 -38.89
C GLU A 471 52.53 -20.97 -38.00
N VAL A 472 53.60 -20.82 -37.21
CA VAL A 472 53.79 -19.64 -36.33
C VAL A 472 54.02 -18.37 -37.15
N ILE A 473 54.76 -18.45 -38.26
CA ILE A 473 54.93 -17.31 -39.17
C ILE A 473 53.58 -16.91 -39.78
N GLN A 474 52.77 -17.87 -40.22
CA GLN A 474 51.44 -17.61 -40.78
C GLN A 474 50.51 -16.96 -39.75
N GLN A 475 50.47 -17.48 -38.52
CA GLN A 475 49.72 -16.87 -37.41
C GLN A 475 50.14 -15.41 -37.17
N GLY A 476 51.45 -15.12 -37.26
CA GLY A 476 51.94 -13.75 -37.19
C GLY A 476 51.42 -12.85 -38.32
N HIS A 477 51.34 -13.36 -39.56
CA HIS A 477 50.79 -12.59 -40.69
C HIS A 477 49.30 -12.33 -40.52
N ASP A 478 48.54 -13.34 -40.09
CA ASP A 478 47.11 -13.23 -39.84
C ASP A 478 46.83 -12.21 -38.72
N LEU A 479 47.63 -12.24 -37.63
CA LEU A 479 47.54 -11.27 -36.54
C LEU A 479 47.89 -9.85 -37.02
N GLN A 480 48.91 -9.70 -37.85
CA GLN A 480 49.32 -8.41 -38.42
C GLN A 480 48.21 -7.80 -39.28
N GLN A 481 47.54 -8.63 -40.10
CA GLN A 481 46.39 -8.22 -40.88
C GLN A 481 45.24 -7.77 -39.95
N TYR A 482 44.93 -8.55 -38.92
CA TYR A 482 43.88 -8.22 -37.96
C TYR A 482 44.15 -6.90 -37.22
N ILE A 483 45.39 -6.67 -36.77
CA ILE A 483 45.82 -5.40 -36.17
C ILE A 483 45.59 -4.23 -37.14
N THR A 484 45.95 -4.41 -38.41
CA THR A 484 45.80 -3.37 -39.44
C THR A 484 44.33 -3.02 -39.69
N GLU A 485 43.47 -4.04 -39.79
CA GLU A 485 42.02 -3.86 -39.97
C GLU A 485 41.38 -3.14 -38.78
N VAL A 486 41.79 -3.48 -37.56
CA VAL A 486 41.30 -2.86 -36.32
C VAL A 486 41.80 -1.43 -36.13
N GLN A 487 43.04 -1.13 -36.52
CA GLN A 487 43.52 0.25 -36.53
C GLN A 487 42.79 1.09 -37.59
N ALA A 488 42.47 0.51 -38.75
CA ALA A 488 41.70 1.17 -39.79
C ALA A 488 40.26 1.48 -39.36
N SER A 489 39.68 0.73 -38.42
CA SER A 489 38.38 1.04 -37.82
C SER A 489 38.42 2.13 -36.75
N GLY A 490 39.61 2.65 -36.41
CA GLY A 490 39.80 3.74 -35.45
C GLY A 490 40.02 3.28 -33.99
N ILE A 491 40.20 1.98 -33.75
CA ILE A 491 40.52 1.47 -32.41
C ILE A 491 42.03 1.63 -32.15
N GLU A 492 42.38 2.47 -31.19
CA GLU A 492 43.76 2.64 -30.76
C GLU A 492 44.26 1.41 -29.97
N LEU A 493 45.47 0.96 -30.31
CA LEU A 493 46.21 -0.13 -29.68
C LEU A 493 47.50 0.46 -29.11
N SER A 494 47.61 0.58 -27.79
CA SER A 494 48.80 1.11 -27.13
C SER A 494 49.44 0.03 -26.25
N GLU A 495 50.73 -0.23 -26.42
CA GLU A 495 51.55 -0.88 -25.39
C GLU A 495 52.64 0.09 -24.92
N ALA A 496 53.08 -0.11 -23.68
CA ALA A 496 54.16 0.67 -23.08
C ALA A 496 55.52 0.50 -23.82
N GLU A 497 55.68 -0.53 -24.66
CA GLU A 497 56.94 -0.92 -25.32
C GLU A 497 56.84 -0.95 -26.86
N GLY A 498 56.27 0.11 -27.46
CA GLY A 498 56.23 0.28 -28.92
C GLY A 498 54.93 -0.21 -29.58
N SER A 499 54.87 -0.10 -30.91
CA SER A 499 53.68 -0.54 -31.66
C SER A 499 53.60 -2.07 -31.68
N LEU A 500 52.45 -2.63 -31.32
CA LEU A 500 52.19 -4.08 -31.32
C LEU A 500 52.53 -4.73 -32.68
N SER A 501 52.25 -4.01 -33.76
CA SER A 501 52.64 -4.34 -35.14
C SER A 501 54.15 -4.56 -35.29
N SER A 502 54.96 -3.66 -34.71
CA SER A 502 56.42 -3.76 -34.75
C SER A 502 56.93 -4.98 -33.98
N GLN A 503 56.29 -5.32 -32.86
CA GLN A 503 56.69 -6.47 -32.05
C GLN A 503 56.33 -7.79 -32.75
N VAL A 504 55.19 -7.87 -33.45
CA VAL A 504 54.84 -9.04 -34.27
C VAL A 504 55.87 -9.26 -35.38
N GLU A 505 56.26 -8.20 -36.09
CA GLU A 505 57.31 -8.27 -37.12
C GLU A 505 58.66 -8.75 -36.55
N GLU A 506 59.01 -8.32 -35.34
CA GLU A 506 60.25 -8.73 -34.68
C GLU A 506 60.26 -10.23 -34.36
N LEU A 507 59.16 -10.78 -33.85
CA LEU A 507 59.01 -12.23 -33.61
C LEU A 507 59.15 -13.04 -34.90
N GLN A 508 58.53 -12.55 -35.99
CA GLN A 508 58.64 -13.21 -37.30
C GLN A 508 60.07 -13.18 -37.86
N ARG A 509 60.77 -12.04 -37.75
CA ARG A 509 62.18 -11.94 -38.17
C ARG A 509 63.07 -12.86 -37.34
N LEU A 510 62.84 -12.94 -36.02
CA LEU A 510 63.58 -13.84 -35.13
C LEU A 510 63.44 -15.30 -35.55
N LEU A 511 62.23 -15.76 -35.89
CA LEU A 511 61.98 -17.11 -36.41
C LEU A 511 62.69 -17.35 -37.75
N GLN A 512 62.60 -16.39 -38.69
CA GLN A 512 63.27 -16.50 -39.99
C GLN A 512 64.79 -16.56 -39.86
N ASP A 513 65.39 -15.78 -38.96
CA ASP A 513 66.84 -15.77 -38.74
C ASP A 513 67.33 -17.01 -38.00
N LYS A 514 66.51 -17.59 -37.10
CA LYS A 514 66.79 -18.89 -36.49
C LYS A 514 66.69 -20.05 -37.48
N GLN A 515 65.84 -19.93 -38.50
CA GLN A 515 65.64 -20.97 -39.52
C GLN A 515 66.82 -21.06 -40.52
N LYS A 516 67.47 -19.93 -40.80
CA LYS A 516 68.70 -19.84 -41.60
C LYS A 516 69.87 -20.51 -40.88
#